data_AF-A0A0F9BPF3-F1
#
_entry.id   AF-A0A0F9BPF3-F1
#
_cell.length_a   1.000
_cell.length_b   1.000
_cell.length_c   1.000
_cell.angle_alpha   90.00
_cell.angle_beta   90.00
_cell.angle_gamma   90.00
#
_symmetry.space_group_name_H-M   'P 1'
#
loop_
_entity.id
_entity.type
_entity.pdbx_description
1 polymer ?
#
loop_
_entity_poly.entity_id
_entity_poly.type
_entity_poly.pdbx_seq_one_letter_code
_entity_poly.pdbx_strand_id
1 'polypeptide(L)' 'VKKYTIMERFEPEYILTATEREKLKAERFAEIQITMRVLDTMNISDRKREKLINDLMVDPFSPRLSKTMAEIRFKEDE' A
#
# COMPACT_ATOMS: atom_id res chain seq x y z
N VAL A 1 -6.26 -30.79 -7.03
CA VAL A 1 -5.46 -29.54 -7.22
C VAL A 1 -5.43 -29.22 -8.71
N LYS A 2 -6.14 -28.18 -9.17
CA LYS A 2 -6.05 -27.72 -10.57
C LYS A 2 -4.66 -27.11 -10.79
N LYS A 3 -3.87 -27.69 -11.70
CA LYS A 3 -2.56 -27.15 -12.08
C LYS A 3 -2.80 -26.18 -13.24
N TYR A 4 -2.75 -24.89 -12.96
CA TYR A 4 -2.87 -23.86 -14.00
C TYR A 4 -1.58 -23.84 -14.84
N THR A 5 -1.70 -23.89 -16.16
CA THR A 5 -0.56 -23.67 -17.06
C THR A 5 -0.13 -22.20 -17.06
N ILE A 6 1.09 -21.89 -17.50
CA ILE A 6 1.62 -20.51 -17.52
C ILE A 6 0.73 -19.58 -18.38
N MET A 7 0.08 -20.12 -19.41
CA MET A 7 -0.77 -19.37 -20.35
C MET A 7 -2.12 -18.95 -19.75
N GLU A 8 -2.65 -19.71 -18.79
CA GLU A 8 -3.92 -19.40 -18.11
C GLU A 8 -3.84 -18.08 -17.30
N ARG A 9 -2.62 -17.62 -16.96
CA ARG A 9 -2.39 -16.34 -16.28
C ARG A 9 -2.63 -15.11 -17.17
N PHE A 10 -2.74 -15.31 -18.47
CA PHE A 10 -2.95 -14.25 -19.46
C PHE A 10 -4.30 -14.40 -20.17
N GLU A 11 -5.23 -15.17 -19.61
CA GLU A 11 -6.57 -15.24 -20.17
C GLU A 11 -7.21 -13.85 -20.11
N PRO A 12 -7.96 -13.44 -21.15
CA PRO A 12 -8.55 -12.11 -21.26
C PRO A 12 -9.39 -11.70 -20.04
N GLU A 13 -10.01 -12.67 -19.36
CA GLU A 13 -10.80 -12.47 -18.15
C GLU A 13 -9.98 -12.00 -16.94
N TYR A 14 -8.68 -12.29 -16.90
CA TYR A 14 -7.77 -11.83 -15.84
C TYR A 14 -7.05 -10.53 -16.20
N ILE A 15 -7.27 -9.98 -17.39
CA ILE A 15 -6.67 -8.72 -17.83
C ILE A 15 -7.60 -7.58 -17.45
N LEU A 16 -7.15 -6.73 -16.52
CA LEU A 16 -7.89 -5.54 -16.09
C LEU A 16 -8.14 -4.59 -17.26
N THR A 17 -9.37 -4.08 -17.34
CA THR A 17 -9.75 -3.06 -18.32
C THR A 17 -9.00 -1.75 -18.07
N ALA A 18 -8.97 -0.86 -19.07
CA ALA A 18 -8.35 0.47 -18.90
C ALA A 18 -8.96 1.25 -17.72
N THR A 19 -10.29 1.22 -17.59
CA THR A 19 -11.02 1.93 -16.53
C THR A 19 -10.72 1.40 -15.14
N GLU A 20 -10.58 0.09 -14.98
CA GLU A 20 -10.22 -0.52 -13.70
C GLU A 20 -8.79 -0.16 -13.30
N ARG A 21 -7.86 -0.15 -14.27
CA ARG A 21 -6.48 0.28 -14.02
C ARG A 21 -6.40 1.74 -13.60
N GLU A 22 -7.23 2.62 -14.16
CA GLU A 22 -7.31 4.03 -13.75
C GLU A 22 -7.85 4.17 -12.33
N LYS A 23 -8.92 3.45 -11.98
CA LYS A 23 -9.47 3.41 -10.62
C LYS A 23 -8.43 2.95 -9.61
N LEU A 24 -7.76 1.83 -9.87
CA LEU A 24 -6.72 1.29 -8.98
C LEU A 24 -5.55 2.27 -8.80
N LYS A 25 -5.18 3.01 -9.84
CA LYS A 25 -4.17 4.08 -9.71
C LYS A 25 -4.66 5.21 -8.81
N ALA A 26 -5.90 5.66 -8.99
CA ALA A 26 -6.49 6.72 -8.16
C ALA A 26 -6.59 6.29 -6.69
N GLU A 27 -7.03 5.06 -6.43
CA GLU A 27 -7.08 4.45 -5.09
C GLU A 27 -5.68 4.40 -4.46
N ARG A 28 -4.67 3.94 -5.19
CA ARG A 28 -3.28 3.94 -4.74
C ARG A 28 -2.80 5.35 -4.36
N PHE A 29 -3.10 6.36 -5.17
CA PHE A 29 -2.73 7.75 -4.85
C PHE A 29 -3.44 8.25 -3.60
N ALA A 30 -4.74 7.96 -3.45
CA ALA A 30 -5.50 8.34 -2.26
C ALA A 30 -4.93 7.70 -0.98
N GLU A 31 -4.58 6.42 -1.05
CA GLU A 31 -3.98 5.69 0.08
C GLU A 31 -2.61 6.27 0.47
N ILE A 32 -1.76 6.61 -0.49
CA ILE A 32 -0.48 7.28 -0.24
C ILE A 32 -0.69 8.64 0.45
N GLN A 33 -1.68 9.42 0.03
CA GLN A 33 -1.97 10.71 0.66
C GLN A 33 -2.52 10.58 2.09
N ILE A 34 -3.32 9.55 2.35
CA ILE A 34 -3.82 9.27 3.71
C ILE A 34 -2.67 8.84 4.61
N THR A 35 -1.86 7.88 4.16
CA THR A 35 -0.72 7.37 4.94
C THR A 35 0.32 8.45 5.22
N MET A 36 0.58 9.36 4.27
CA MET A 36 1.46 10.50 4.50
C MET A 36 0.94 11.43 5.60
N ARG A 37 -0.36 11.74 5.61
CA ARG A 37 -0.98 12.53 6.68
C ARG A 37 -0.88 11.83 8.04
N VAL A 38 -1.06 10.51 8.09
CA VAL A 38 -0.91 9.73 9.34
C VAL A 38 0.52 9.82 9.86
N LEU A 39 1.51 9.62 8.98
CA LEU A 39 2.93 9.73 9.34
C LEU A 39 3.28 11.13 9.88
N ASP A 40 2.66 12.18 9.33
CA ASP A 40 2.88 13.55 9.79
C ASP A 40 2.29 13.84 11.17
N THR A 41 1.15 13.23 11.50
CA THR A 41 0.53 13.37 12.82
C THR A 41 1.17 12.49 13.89
N MET A 42 2.01 11.52 13.49
CA MET A 42 2.54 10.52 14.42
C MET A 42 3.64 11.09 15.33
N ASN A 43 3.56 10.78 16.63
CA ASN A 43 4.59 11.12 17.61
C ASN A 43 5.79 10.16 17.53
N ILE A 44 6.56 10.26 16.46
CA ILE A 44 7.83 9.55 16.24
C ILE A 44 8.96 10.53 15.99
N SER A 45 10.20 10.06 16.19
CA SER A 45 11.38 10.86 15.85
C SER A 45 11.44 11.22 14.37
N ASP A 46 11.94 12.42 14.07
CA ASP A 46 12.03 12.95 12.70
C ASP A 46 12.79 12.01 11.77
N ARG A 47 13.89 11.44 12.25
CA ARG A 47 14.66 10.43 11.50
C ARG A 47 13.83 9.20 11.14
N LYS A 48 12.93 8.75 12.02
CA LYS A 48 12.05 7.60 11.72
C LYS A 48 11.00 8.02 10.70
N ARG A 49 10.49 9.24 10.79
CA ARG A 49 9.47 9.80 9.89
C ARG A 49 9.99 9.91 8.48
N GLU A 50 11.14 10.54 8.29
CA GLU A 50 11.80 10.67 6.99
C GLU A 50 12.04 9.30 6.34
N LYS A 51 12.52 8.32 7.12
CA LYS A 51 12.71 6.97 6.58
C LYS A 51 11.38 6.35 6.14
N LEU A 52 10.28 6.53 6.89
CA LEU A 52 8.98 5.95 6.53
C LEU A 52 8.36 6.64 5.32
N ILE A 53 8.58 7.95 5.17
CA ILE A 53 8.18 8.71 3.97
C ILE A 53 8.96 8.21 2.75
N ASN A 54 10.28 8.01 2.88
CA ASN A 54 11.10 7.45 1.80
C ASN A 54 10.62 6.05 1.41
N ASP A 55 10.29 5.20 2.38
CA ASP A 55 9.70 3.89 2.11
C ASP A 55 8.36 4.03 1.39
N LEU A 56 7.47 4.92 1.84
CA LEU A 56 6.15 5.16 1.21
C LEU A 56 6.27 5.58 -0.26
N MET A 57 7.29 6.38 -0.61
CA MET A 57 7.52 6.85 -1.98
C MET A 57 8.10 5.76 -2.89
N VAL A 58 8.98 4.90 -2.36
CA VAL A 58 9.64 3.83 -3.13
C VAL A 58 8.76 2.58 -3.22
N ASP A 59 8.27 2.12 -2.06
CA ASP A 59 7.41 0.95 -1.90
C ASP A 59 6.33 1.22 -0.82
N PRO A 60 5.13 1.65 -1.25
CA PRO A 60 4.01 1.97 -0.35
C PRO A 60 3.59 0.82 0.58
N PHE A 61 3.95 -0.42 0.26
CA PHE A 61 3.59 -1.61 1.03
C PHE A 61 4.80 -2.28 1.66
N SER A 62 5.90 -1.54 1.86
CA SER A 62 7.10 -2.08 2.47
C SER A 62 6.78 -2.74 3.83
N PRO A 63 7.44 -3.86 4.20
CA PRO A 63 7.18 -4.58 5.44
C PRO A 63 7.32 -3.71 6.69
N ARG A 64 8.21 -2.71 6.64
CA ARG A 64 8.45 -1.81 7.75
C ARG A 64 7.30 -0.81 7.92
N LEU A 65 6.85 -0.21 6.81
CA LEU A 65 5.74 0.73 6.82
C LEU A 65 4.44 0.03 7.22
N SER A 66 4.14 -1.12 6.63
CA SER A 66 2.94 -1.90 6.95
C SER A 66 2.90 -2.32 8.42
N LYS A 67 4.03 -2.77 8.99
CA LYS A 67 4.13 -3.07 10.42
C LYS A 67 3.83 -1.85 11.28
N THR A 68 4.42 -0.69 10.97
CA THR A 68 4.15 0.54 11.75
C THR A 68 2.70 1.00 11.64
N MET A 69 2.06 0.85 10.48
CA MET A 69 0.66 1.19 10.29
C MET A 69 -0.27 0.23 11.03
N ALA A 70 0.06 -1.07 11.07
CA ALA A 70 -0.68 -2.06 11.83
C ALA A 70 -0.61 -1.78 13.34
N GLU A 71 0.58 -1.51 13.88
CA GLU A 71 0.78 -1.16 15.30
C GLU A 71 -0.05 0.05 15.76
N ILE A 72 -0.40 0.97 14.84
CA ILE A 72 -1.22 2.14 15.13
C ILE A 72 -2.70 1.77 15.24
N ARG A 73 -3.23 1.01 14.26
CA ARG A 73 -4.64 0.62 14.24
C ARG A 73 -5.03 -0.10 15.54
N PHE A 74 -4.17 -0.98 16.05
CA PHE A 74 -4.44 -1.70 17.29
C PHE A 74 -4.38 -0.85 18.56
N LYS A 75 -3.81 0.37 18.52
CA LYS A 75 -3.77 1.28 19.68
C LYS A 75 -5.00 2.20 19.77
N GLU A 76 -5.76 2.35 18.70
CA GLU A 76 -7.04 3.10 18.72
C GLU A 76 -8.20 2.25 19.24
N ASP A 77 -8.05 0.92 19.24
CA ASP A 77 -9.05 -0.05 19.69
C ASP A 77 -8.95 -0.42 21.19
N GLU A 78 -8.01 0.16 21.95
CA GLU A 78 -7.84 0.05 23.41
C GLU A 78 -8.27 1.34 24.13
#